data_AF-X6GUQ4-F1
#
_entry.id   AF-X6GUQ4-F1
#
_cell.length_a   1.000
_cell.length_b   1.000
_cell.length_c   1.000
_cell.angle_alpha   90.00
_cell.angle_beta   90.00
_cell.angle_gamma   90.00
#
_symmetry.space_group_name_H-M   'P 1'
#
loop_
_entity.id
_entity.type
_entity.pdbx_description
1 polymer ?
#
loop_
_entity_poly.entity_id
_entity_poly.type
_entity_poly.pdbx_seq_one_letter_code
_entity_poly.pdbx_strand_id
1 'polypeptide(L)'
;MIPSGVKVLVASHPVDFRKGPDGLLALVRDASSDPFNGALYVYRAKRADRVKIVWWDGSGVCLYLVIEGNDMIPATVRSALLPLVRQLSGLDAEIRQSDQAILALAKTDEMARRLMTVPGIGPITASALAASIQDISTFSGPREFAAFLGLTPRQNSSGGKERLGRVSKMGNRYLRKLLVVGAHAVLFHRKRSGGALRNWADRLMETKPSMLVAVATANKLARIVFALMRDATHYAGTPAYQ
;
A
#
# COMPACT_ATOMS: atom_id res chain seq x y z
N MET A 1 -11.39 -10.74 4.93
CA MET A 1 -11.56 -11.89 4.01
C MET A 1 -10.21 -12.38 3.50
N ILE A 2 -9.81 -13.60 3.86
CA ILE A 2 -8.53 -14.26 3.48
C ILE A 2 -8.65 -14.83 2.03
N PRO A 3 -7.72 -14.54 1.09
CA PRO A 3 -7.78 -15.03 -0.30
C PRO A 3 -7.31 -16.48 -0.46
N SER A 4 -7.75 -17.17 -1.53
CA SER A 4 -7.24 -18.48 -1.92
C SER A 4 -5.80 -18.39 -2.44
N GLY A 5 -4.93 -19.35 -2.08
CA GLY A 5 -3.53 -19.41 -2.52
C GLY A 5 -2.55 -18.58 -1.70
N VAL A 6 -3.01 -17.98 -0.59
CA VAL A 6 -2.15 -17.27 0.34
C VAL A 6 -1.21 -18.26 1.04
N LYS A 7 0.06 -17.89 1.22
CA LYS A 7 0.96 -18.67 2.07
C LYS A 7 0.55 -18.46 3.52
N VAL A 8 0.19 -19.55 4.19
CA VAL A 8 -0.07 -19.58 5.64
C VAL A 8 1.15 -20.16 6.31
N LEU A 9 1.77 -19.38 7.19
CA LEU A 9 2.96 -19.76 7.92
C LEU A 9 2.61 -19.85 9.40
N VAL A 10 2.78 -21.04 9.98
CA VAL A 10 2.45 -21.30 11.38
C VAL A 10 3.74 -21.30 12.19
N ALA A 11 3.75 -20.56 13.30
CA ALA A 11 4.85 -20.61 14.24
C ALA A 11 5.00 -22.04 14.79
N SER A 12 6.21 -22.61 14.69
CA SER A 12 6.50 -23.98 15.14
C SER A 12 6.44 -24.15 16.66
N HIS A 13 6.52 -23.04 17.40
CA HIS A 13 6.48 -23.03 18.86
C HIS A 13 5.41 -22.05 19.36
N PRO A 14 4.81 -22.31 20.54
CA PRO A 14 3.87 -21.38 21.13
C PRO A 14 4.52 -20.03 21.43
N VAL A 15 3.76 -18.95 21.19
CA VAL A 15 4.25 -17.57 21.34
C VAL A 15 3.57 -16.87 22.50
N ASP A 16 4.29 -15.96 23.15
CA ASP A 16 3.72 -15.06 24.14
C ASP A 16 2.72 -14.09 23.50
N PHE A 17 1.44 -14.29 23.80
CA PHE A 17 0.33 -13.50 23.25
C PHE A 17 0.15 -12.13 23.90
N ARG A 18 1.01 -11.75 24.86
CA ARG A 18 1.14 -10.36 25.29
C ARG A 18 1.76 -9.48 24.20
N LYS A 19 2.47 -10.07 23.23
CA LYS A 19 2.99 -9.36 22.06
C LYS A 19 1.83 -8.82 21.21
N GLY A 20 1.90 -7.52 20.92
CA GLY A 20 1.03 -6.84 19.95
C GLY A 20 1.38 -7.19 18.50
N PRO A 21 0.66 -6.63 17.51
CA PRO A 21 0.87 -6.93 16.09
C PRO A 21 2.33 -6.77 15.64
N ASP A 22 2.97 -5.66 16.01
CA ASP A 22 4.37 -5.38 15.62
C ASP A 22 5.36 -6.36 16.26
N GLY A 23 5.13 -6.74 17.52
CA GLY A 23 5.96 -7.71 18.22
C GLY A 23 5.82 -9.12 17.66
N LEU A 24 4.69 -9.45 17.03
CA LEU A 24 4.48 -10.70 16.31
C LEU A 24 5.16 -10.66 14.94
N LEU A 25 5.03 -9.56 14.18
CA LEU A 25 5.75 -9.39 12.92
C LEU A 25 7.27 -9.33 13.10
N ALA A 26 7.76 -8.85 14.25
CA ALA A 26 9.19 -8.92 14.58
C ALA A 26 9.71 -10.36 14.58
N LEU A 27 8.92 -11.32 15.08
CA LEU A 27 9.30 -12.74 15.06
C LEU A 27 9.47 -13.30 13.65
N VAL A 28 8.73 -12.75 12.68
CA VAL A 28 8.87 -13.11 11.26
C VAL A 28 10.19 -12.61 10.71
N ARG A 29 10.57 -11.39 11.06
CA ARG A 29 11.87 -10.80 10.68
C ARG A 29 13.03 -11.55 11.28
N ASP A 30 12.93 -11.92 12.56
CA ASP A 30 13.94 -12.69 13.28
C ASP A 30 14.15 -14.06 12.63
N ALA A 31 13.09 -14.64 12.07
CA ALA A 31 13.14 -15.85 11.26
C ALA A 31 13.63 -15.62 9.80
N SER A 32 14.23 -14.46 9.52
CA SER A 32 14.76 -14.06 8.20
C SER A 32 13.72 -14.06 7.07
N SER A 33 12.44 -13.83 7.40
CA SER A 33 11.36 -13.69 6.43
C SER A 33 10.84 -12.24 6.39
N ASP A 34 10.39 -11.77 5.23
CA ASP A 34 9.78 -10.44 5.09
C ASP A 34 8.32 -10.47 5.59
N PRO A 35 7.97 -9.83 6.72
CA PRO A 35 6.60 -9.78 7.24
C PRO A 35 5.61 -9.04 6.35
N PHE A 36 6.08 -8.29 5.35
CA PHE A 36 5.24 -7.49 4.47
C PHE A 36 4.94 -8.15 3.13
N ASN A 37 5.33 -9.42 2.96
CA ASN A 37 5.13 -10.18 1.74
C ASN A 37 3.66 -10.59 1.47
N GLY A 38 2.72 -10.25 2.36
CA GLY A 38 1.30 -10.58 2.25
C GLY A 38 0.91 -11.99 2.72
N ALA A 39 1.82 -12.76 3.32
CA ALA A 39 1.53 -14.04 3.96
C ALA A 39 0.76 -13.86 5.28
N LEU A 40 0.00 -14.89 5.66
CA LEU A 40 -0.66 -14.95 6.96
C LEU A 40 0.21 -15.70 7.96
N TYR A 41 0.57 -15.03 9.04
CA TYR A 41 1.38 -15.57 10.12
C TYR A 41 0.48 -15.97 11.28
N VAL A 42 0.43 -17.27 11.54
CA VAL A 42 -0.44 -17.89 12.53
C VAL A 42 0.39 -18.27 13.75
N TYR A 43 -0.02 -17.77 14.90
CA TYR A 43 0.61 -18.05 16.18
C TYR A 43 -0.38 -18.79 17.05
N ARG A 44 0.13 -19.69 17.90
CA ARG A 44 -0.64 -20.37 18.94
C ARG A 44 -0.19 -19.91 20.33
N ALA A 45 -1.13 -19.72 21.24
CA ALA A 45 -0.83 -19.41 22.63
C ALA A 45 -0.20 -20.62 23.34
N LYS A 46 0.57 -20.38 24.42
CA LYS A 46 1.17 -21.45 25.24
C LYS A 46 0.14 -22.46 25.78
N ARG A 47 -1.09 -22.00 26.07
CA ARG A 47 -2.21 -22.84 26.54
C ARG A 47 -3.01 -23.50 25.42
N ALA A 48 -2.65 -23.26 24.16
CA ALA A 48 -3.34 -23.76 22.97
C ALA A 48 -4.82 -23.34 22.85
N ASP A 49 -5.26 -22.35 23.62
CA ASP A 49 -6.65 -21.87 23.73
C ASP A 49 -7.00 -20.74 22.75
N ARG A 50 -5.99 -20.17 22.09
CA ARG A 50 -6.12 -18.98 21.24
C ARG A 50 -5.14 -19.03 20.07
N VAL A 51 -5.58 -18.43 18.96
CA VAL A 51 -4.79 -18.25 17.75
C VAL A 51 -4.76 -16.77 17.37
N LYS A 52 -3.57 -16.20 17.23
CA LYS A 52 -3.41 -14.87 16.62
C LYS A 52 -2.95 -15.07 15.18
N ILE A 53 -3.59 -14.35 14.27
CA ILE A 53 -3.24 -14.33 12.86
C ILE A 53 -2.86 -12.89 12.54
N VAL A 54 -1.62 -12.68 12.11
CA VAL A 54 -1.12 -11.36 11.72
C VAL A 54 -0.74 -11.39 10.25
N TRP A 55 -1.05 -10.33 9.53
CA TRP A 55 -0.58 -10.14 8.15
C TRP A 55 -0.49 -8.66 7.81
N TRP A 56 0.24 -8.35 6.74
CA TRP A 56 0.24 -7.03 6.11
C TRP A 56 -0.68 -7.04 4.90
N ASP A 57 -1.63 -6.11 4.80
CA ASP A 57 -2.61 -6.08 3.72
C ASP A 57 -2.23 -5.19 2.52
N GLY A 58 -1.07 -4.52 2.59
CA GLY A 58 -0.62 -3.52 1.63
C GLY A 58 -0.72 -2.09 2.15
N SER A 59 -1.56 -1.85 3.16
CA SER A 59 -1.82 -0.54 3.78
C SER A 59 -1.46 -0.48 5.26
N GLY A 60 -1.55 -1.62 5.96
CA GLY A 60 -1.40 -1.71 7.41
C GLY A 60 -1.16 -3.14 7.89
N VAL A 61 -0.74 -3.25 9.15
CA VAL A 61 -0.67 -4.53 9.87
C VAL A 61 -2.06 -4.86 10.38
N CYS A 62 -2.59 -6.00 9.93
CA CYS A 62 -3.86 -6.54 10.41
C CYS A 62 -3.59 -7.65 11.43
N LEU A 63 -4.35 -7.66 12.52
CA LEU A 63 -4.35 -8.72 13.53
C LEU A 63 -5.76 -9.26 13.69
N TYR A 64 -5.92 -10.58 13.53
CA TYR A 64 -7.12 -11.31 13.93
C TYR A 64 -6.79 -12.20 15.12
N LEU A 65 -7.65 -12.20 16.12
CA LEU A 65 -7.61 -13.16 17.20
C LEU A 65 -8.77 -14.12 16.99
N VAL A 66 -8.46 -15.36 16.59
CA VAL A 66 -9.44 -16.43 16.52
C VAL A 66 -9.43 -17.15 17.87
N ILE A 67 -10.60 -17.20 18.48
CA ILE A 67 -10.86 -17.95 19.70
C ILE A 67 -11.76 -19.10 19.24
N GLU A 68 -11.16 -20.25 18.93
CA GLU A 68 -11.95 -21.42 18.51
C GLU A 68 -12.79 -21.94 19.69
N GLY A 69 -14.08 -22.16 19.43
CA GLY A 69 -14.99 -22.95 20.27
C GLY A 69 -14.87 -22.72 21.76
N ASN A 70 -15.06 -21.48 22.24
CA ASN A 70 -14.75 -21.18 23.63
C ASN A 70 -15.90 -20.51 24.41
N ASP A 71 -16.52 -21.31 25.28
CA ASP A 71 -17.26 -20.83 26.45
C ASP A 71 -16.34 -20.09 27.46
N MET A 72 -15.02 -20.05 27.23
CA MET A 72 -14.05 -19.34 28.09
C MET A 72 -13.82 -17.86 27.75
N ILE A 73 -14.56 -17.23 26.82
CA ILE A 73 -14.69 -15.76 26.87
C ILE A 73 -15.84 -15.47 27.82
N PRO A 74 -15.58 -14.97 29.04
CA PRO A 74 -16.65 -14.72 30.00
C PRO A 74 -17.71 -13.83 29.36
N ALA A 75 -18.98 -14.10 29.66
CA ALA A 75 -20.12 -13.35 29.11
C ALA A 75 -19.97 -11.83 29.33
N THR A 76 -19.31 -11.43 30.43
CA THR A 76 -18.95 -10.04 30.75
C THR A 76 -17.98 -9.44 29.74
N VAL A 77 -16.90 -10.16 29.37
CA VAL A 77 -15.94 -9.73 28.35
C VAL A 77 -16.59 -9.66 26.98
N ARG A 78 -17.42 -10.65 26.63
CA ARG A 78 -18.17 -10.64 25.37
C ARG A 78 -19.10 -9.43 25.29
N SER A 79 -19.85 -9.17 26.35
CA SER A 79 -20.76 -8.02 26.44
C SER A 79 -20.03 -6.68 26.38
N ALA A 80 -18.82 -6.59 26.95
CA ALA A 80 -17.99 -5.39 26.90
C ALA A 80 -17.38 -5.13 25.50
N LEU A 81 -17.02 -6.19 24.76
CA LEU A 81 -16.41 -6.07 23.43
C LEU A 81 -17.42 -5.94 22.29
N LEU A 82 -18.64 -6.46 22.45
CA LEU A 82 -19.65 -6.47 21.39
C LEU A 82 -20.01 -5.06 20.87
N PRO A 83 -20.13 -4.01 21.72
CA PRO A 83 -20.32 -2.64 21.25
C PRO A 83 -19.16 -2.14 20.39
N LEU A 84 -17.90 -2.45 20.75
CA LEU A 84 -16.72 -2.05 19.99
C LEU A 84 -16.68 -2.74 18.62
N VAL A 85 -17.04 -4.03 18.56
CA VAL A 85 -17.16 -4.78 17.30
C VAL A 85 -18.23 -4.17 16.40
N ARG A 86 -19.38 -3.78 16.97
CA ARG A 86 -20.45 -3.09 16.23
C ARG A 86 -19.99 -1.73 15.70
N GLN A 87 -19.29 -0.95 16.52
CA GLN A 87 -18.74 0.35 16.11
C GLN A 87 -17.73 0.19 14.97
N LEU A 88 -16.78 -0.75 15.09
CA LEU A 88 -15.83 -1.04 14.02
C LEU A 88 -16.53 -1.46 12.73
N SER A 89 -17.53 -2.35 12.83
CA SER A 89 -18.31 -2.80 11.67
C SER A 89 -19.12 -1.66 11.02
N GLY A 90 -19.64 -0.73 11.83
CA GLY A 90 -20.33 0.46 11.36
C GLY A 90 -19.40 1.42 10.64
N LEU A 91 -18.25 1.74 11.23
CA LEU A 91 -17.22 2.56 10.60
C LEU A 91 -16.72 1.95 9.29
N ASP A 92 -16.50 0.64 9.24
CA ASP A 92 -16.13 -0.06 8.01
C ASP A 92 -17.22 0.04 6.92
N ALA A 93 -18.49 0.17 7.29
CA ALA A 93 -19.57 0.39 6.33
C ALA A 93 -19.58 1.85 5.81
N GLU A 94 -19.41 2.83 6.71
CA GLU A 94 -19.31 4.25 6.35
C GLU A 94 -18.10 4.56 5.47
N ILE A 95 -16.95 3.97 5.77
CA ILE A 95 -15.73 4.08 4.94
C ILE A 95 -16.00 3.52 3.54
N ARG A 96 -16.62 2.34 3.44
CA ARG A 96 -16.96 1.74 2.13
C ARG A 96 -17.95 2.60 1.33
N GLN A 97 -18.93 3.21 2.00
CA GLN A 97 -19.85 4.13 1.34
C GLN A 97 -19.11 5.36 0.79
N SER A 98 -18.18 5.91 1.57
CA SER A 98 -17.34 7.03 1.14
C SER A 98 -16.44 6.65 -0.04
N ASP A 99 -15.81 5.48 0.00
CA ASP A 99 -14.98 4.96 -1.10
C ASP A 99 -15.78 4.81 -2.41
N GLN A 100 -17.02 4.33 -2.32
CA GLN A 100 -17.91 4.22 -3.47
C GLN A 100 -18.29 5.59 -4.05
N ALA A 101 -18.58 6.58 -3.18
CA ALA A 101 -18.87 7.94 -3.62
C ALA A 101 -17.66 8.58 -4.32
N ILE A 102 -16.45 8.40 -3.77
CA ILE A 102 -15.20 8.88 -4.40
C ILE A 102 -14.99 8.21 -5.76
N LEU A 103 -15.20 6.90 -5.86
CA LEU A 103 -15.08 6.18 -7.12
C LEU A 103 -16.10 6.67 -8.16
N ALA A 104 -17.35 6.90 -7.76
CA ALA A 104 -18.38 7.42 -8.64
C ALA A 104 -18.00 8.80 -9.20
N LEU A 105 -17.55 9.72 -8.33
CA LEU A 105 -17.04 11.02 -8.74
C LEU A 105 -15.84 10.89 -9.68
N ALA A 106 -14.84 10.07 -9.34
CA ALA A 106 -13.66 9.84 -10.16
C ALA A 106 -14.00 9.31 -11.57
N LYS A 107 -15.08 8.52 -11.72
CA LYS A 107 -15.54 8.02 -13.03
C LYS A 107 -16.17 9.10 -13.92
N THR A 108 -16.56 10.24 -13.36
CA THR A 108 -17.08 11.39 -14.13
C THR A 108 -15.99 12.25 -14.75
N ASP A 109 -14.77 12.20 -14.22
CA ASP A 109 -13.61 12.95 -14.70
C ASP A 109 -12.77 12.11 -15.67
N GLU A 110 -12.61 12.58 -16.90
CA GLU A 110 -11.89 11.87 -17.96
C GLU A 110 -10.40 11.67 -17.64
N MET A 111 -9.76 12.65 -17.01
CA MET A 111 -8.36 12.55 -16.59
C MET A 111 -8.21 11.50 -15.49
N ALA A 112 -9.07 11.54 -14.47
CA ALA A 112 -9.07 10.57 -13.39
C ALA A 112 -9.32 9.15 -13.91
N ARG A 113 -10.26 8.96 -14.86
CA ARG A 113 -10.49 7.66 -15.53
C ARG A 113 -9.22 7.12 -16.17
N ARG A 114 -8.52 7.93 -16.97
CA ARG A 114 -7.26 7.54 -17.61
C ARG A 114 -6.20 7.16 -16.59
N LEU A 115 -6.04 7.96 -15.55
CA LEU A 115 -5.02 7.71 -14.52
C LEU A 115 -5.31 6.44 -13.71
N MET A 116 -6.57 6.11 -13.44
CA MET A 116 -6.96 4.86 -12.76
C MET A 116 -6.63 3.58 -13.53
N THR A 117 -6.29 3.68 -14.83
CA THR A 117 -5.79 2.52 -15.60
C THR A 117 -4.38 2.10 -15.19
N VAL A 118 -3.62 2.98 -14.54
CA VAL A 118 -2.26 2.69 -14.08
C VAL A 118 -2.31 1.82 -12.81
N PRO A 119 -1.61 0.67 -12.77
CA PRO A 119 -1.50 -0.13 -11.55
C PRO A 119 -1.00 0.71 -10.37
N GLY A 120 -1.70 0.63 -9.23
CA GLY A 120 -1.38 1.40 -8.03
C GLY A 120 -2.00 2.80 -7.98
N ILE A 121 -2.68 3.27 -9.03
CA ILE A 121 -3.41 4.53 -9.00
C ILE A 121 -4.90 4.23 -8.83
N GLY A 122 -5.41 4.46 -7.62
CA GLY A 122 -6.83 4.33 -7.30
C GLY A 122 -7.58 5.67 -7.41
N PRO A 123 -8.90 5.68 -7.13
CA PRO A 123 -9.77 6.84 -7.28
C PRO A 123 -9.30 8.09 -6.53
N ILE A 124 -8.82 7.93 -5.30
CA ILE A 124 -8.31 9.04 -4.47
C ILE A 124 -7.07 9.65 -5.14
N THR A 125 -6.11 8.83 -5.54
CA THR A 125 -4.87 9.30 -6.18
C THR A 125 -5.15 9.94 -7.54
N ALA A 126 -6.00 9.32 -8.35
CA ALA A 126 -6.39 9.84 -9.66
C ALA A 126 -7.11 11.19 -9.55
N SER A 127 -8.11 11.29 -8.67
CA SER A 127 -8.88 12.53 -8.47
C SER A 127 -8.00 13.65 -7.89
N ALA A 128 -7.11 13.32 -6.96
CA ALA A 128 -6.17 14.29 -6.40
C ALA A 128 -5.20 14.82 -7.46
N LEU A 129 -4.69 13.95 -8.34
CA LEU A 129 -3.84 14.36 -9.47
C LEU A 129 -4.61 15.25 -10.46
N ALA A 130 -5.80 14.82 -10.88
CA ALA A 130 -6.64 15.59 -11.82
C ALA A 130 -7.02 16.97 -11.25
N ALA A 131 -7.37 17.05 -9.97
CA ALA A 131 -7.72 18.31 -9.32
C ALA A 131 -6.50 19.23 -9.08
N SER A 132 -5.32 18.66 -8.84
CA SER A 132 -4.12 19.44 -8.51
C SER A 132 -3.35 19.92 -9.74
N ILE A 133 -3.50 19.25 -10.88
CA ILE A 133 -2.70 19.49 -12.09
C ILE A 133 -3.66 19.85 -13.21
N GLN A 134 -3.93 21.14 -13.36
CA GLN A 134 -4.82 21.66 -14.39
C GLN A 134 -4.17 21.67 -15.78
N ASP A 135 -2.87 21.96 -15.85
CA ASP A 135 -2.12 21.99 -17.10
C ASP A 135 -0.74 21.32 -16.92
N ILE A 136 -0.57 20.16 -17.56
CA ILE A 136 0.66 19.37 -17.52
C ILE A 136 1.80 20.01 -18.36
N SER A 137 1.47 20.91 -19.29
CA SER A 137 2.46 21.58 -20.15
C SER A 137 3.32 22.60 -19.39
N THR A 138 2.87 23.00 -18.20
CA THR A 138 3.62 23.87 -17.28
C THR A 138 4.94 23.25 -16.81
N PHE A 139 5.09 21.93 -16.91
CA PHE A 139 6.34 21.23 -16.61
C PHE A 139 7.11 20.96 -17.90
N SER A 140 8.39 21.37 -17.93
CA SER A 140 9.33 21.12 -19.05
C SER A 140 9.53 19.63 -19.35
N GLY A 141 9.22 18.76 -18.39
CA GLY A 141 9.25 17.32 -18.61
C GLY A 141 8.98 16.48 -17.37
N PRO A 142 9.06 15.15 -17.51
CA PRO A 142 8.68 14.20 -16.46
C PRO A 142 9.58 14.26 -15.23
N ARG A 143 10.83 14.75 -15.37
CA ARG A 143 11.75 14.91 -14.23
C ARG A 143 11.36 16.10 -13.36
N GLU A 144 10.98 17.21 -13.97
CA GLU A 144 10.49 18.39 -13.25
C GLU A 144 9.17 18.09 -12.56
N PHE A 145 8.27 17.39 -13.24
CA PHE A 145 7.02 16.90 -12.63
C PHE A 145 7.28 16.01 -11.40
N ALA A 146 8.21 15.06 -11.50
CA ALA A 146 8.58 14.23 -10.35
C ALA A 146 9.23 15.06 -9.21
N ALA A 147 9.94 16.14 -9.53
CA ALA A 147 10.50 17.05 -8.54
C ALA A 147 9.42 17.88 -7.83
N PHE A 148 8.43 18.37 -8.57
CA PHE A 148 7.23 19.02 -8.03
C PHE A 148 6.46 18.10 -7.08
N LEU A 149 6.39 16.80 -7.38
CA LEU A 149 5.82 15.78 -6.49
C LEU A 149 6.76 15.40 -5.33
N GLY A 150 7.99 15.93 -5.28
CA GLY A 150 8.95 15.63 -4.23
C GLY A 150 9.43 14.17 -4.27
N LEU A 151 9.53 13.57 -5.47
CA LEU A 151 9.98 12.21 -5.72
C LEU A 151 11.41 12.13 -6.27
N THR A 152 12.05 13.27 -6.55
CA THR A 152 13.45 13.33 -6.99
C THR A 152 14.43 13.51 -5.82
N PRO A 153 15.60 12.84 -5.86
CA PRO A 153 16.75 13.15 -5.01
C PRO A 153 17.09 14.65 -5.04
N ARG A 154 17.47 15.24 -3.90
CA ARG A 154 18.05 16.60 -3.86
C ARG A 154 19.35 16.58 -4.66
N GLN A 155 19.50 17.51 -5.60
CA GLN A 155 20.76 17.73 -6.29
C GLN A 155 21.53 18.81 -5.53
N ASN A 156 22.65 18.43 -4.90
CA ASN A 156 23.57 19.37 -4.29
C ASN A 156 24.81 19.40 -5.18
N SER A 157 24.91 20.40 -6.05
CA SER A 157 26.10 20.63 -6.87
C SER A 157 26.93 21.74 -6.24
N SER A 158 28.03 21.39 -5.57
CA SER A 158 29.09 22.33 -5.23
C SER A 158 30.40 21.85 -5.84
N GLY A 159 31.13 22.75 -6.51
CA GLY A 159 32.43 22.46 -7.10
C GLY A 159 32.45 21.50 -8.30
N GLY A 160 31.41 21.49 -9.15
CA GLY A 160 31.40 20.76 -10.42
C GLY A 160 31.22 19.24 -10.33
N LYS A 161 31.01 18.67 -9.14
CA LYS A 161 30.70 17.24 -8.96
C LYS A 161 29.21 17.06 -8.65
N GLU A 162 28.46 16.44 -9.57
CA GLU A 162 27.06 16.09 -9.31
C GLU A 162 26.98 15.00 -8.24
N ARG A 163 26.27 15.30 -7.14
CA ARG A 163 25.93 14.31 -6.11
C ARG A 163 24.42 14.29 -5.90
N LEU A 164 23.81 13.12 -6.10
CA LEU A 164 22.40 12.88 -5.79
C LEU A 164 22.25 12.60 -4.29
N GLY A 165 21.49 13.45 -3.59
CA GLY A 165 21.20 13.36 -2.16
C GLY A 165 19.87 12.66 -1.83
N ARG A 166 19.38 12.82 -0.59
CA ARG A 166 18.06 12.28 -0.17
C ARG A 166 16.93 12.96 -0.95
N VAL A 167 15.81 12.24 -1.13
CA VAL A 167 14.61 12.78 -1.82
C VAL A 167 14.18 14.12 -1.23
N SER A 168 14.08 15.12 -2.10
CA SER A 168 13.62 16.47 -1.81
C SER A 168 12.21 16.42 -1.24
N LYS A 169 12.05 16.62 0.08
CA LYS A 169 10.72 16.72 0.74
C LYS A 169 10.01 18.05 0.42
N MET A 170 10.49 18.81 -0.56
CA MET A 170 10.02 20.16 -0.92
C MET A 170 8.84 20.19 -1.89
N GLY A 171 8.43 19.03 -2.43
CA GLY A 171 7.28 18.92 -3.34
C GLY A 171 5.94 18.69 -2.63
N ASN A 172 4.87 18.50 -3.40
CA ASN A 172 3.52 18.23 -2.89
C ASN A 172 3.51 16.95 -2.03
N ARG A 173 3.54 17.13 -0.70
CA ARG A 173 3.63 16.03 0.29
C ARG A 173 2.44 15.08 0.22
N TYR A 174 1.26 15.59 -0.11
CA TYR A 174 0.05 14.78 -0.20
C TYR A 174 0.09 13.85 -1.41
N LEU A 175 0.34 14.40 -2.60
CA LEU A 175 0.47 13.59 -3.83
C LEU A 175 1.65 12.61 -3.73
N ARG A 176 2.76 13.01 -3.12
CA ARG A 176 3.88 12.11 -2.83
C ARG A 176 3.43 10.91 -2.00
N LYS A 177 2.70 11.15 -0.91
CA LYS A 177 2.19 10.09 -0.03
C LYS A 177 1.29 9.15 -0.82
N LEU A 178 0.35 9.68 -1.60
CA LEU A 178 -0.57 8.89 -2.42
C LEU A 178 0.16 8.01 -3.45
N LEU A 179 1.17 8.55 -4.13
CA LEU A 179 1.96 7.78 -5.10
C LEU A 179 2.83 6.71 -4.43
N VAL A 180 3.36 6.96 -3.22
CA VAL A 180 4.07 5.94 -2.45
C VAL A 180 3.13 4.84 -1.98
N VAL A 181 1.94 5.18 -1.46
CA VAL A 181 0.91 4.19 -1.13
C VAL A 181 0.51 3.38 -2.37
N GLY A 182 0.33 4.04 -3.52
CA GLY A 182 0.07 3.38 -4.79
C GLY A 182 1.18 2.42 -5.22
N ALA A 183 2.44 2.81 -5.04
CA ALA A 183 3.59 1.96 -5.28
C ALA A 183 3.60 0.73 -4.34
N HIS A 184 3.25 0.89 -3.06
CA HIS A 184 3.06 -0.24 -2.17
C HIS A 184 1.96 -1.18 -2.67
N ALA A 185 0.88 -0.65 -3.25
CA ALA A 185 -0.14 -1.48 -3.87
C ALA A 185 0.41 -2.26 -5.09
N VAL A 186 1.20 -1.64 -5.96
CA VAL A 186 1.87 -2.39 -7.06
C VAL A 186 2.76 -3.51 -6.53
N LEU A 187 3.45 -3.26 -5.41
CA LEU A 187 4.47 -4.15 -4.88
C LEU A 187 3.94 -5.29 -3.99
N PHE A 188 2.89 -5.02 -3.22
CA PHE A 188 2.47 -5.88 -2.11
C PHE A 188 0.98 -6.22 -2.12
N HIS A 189 0.22 -5.75 -3.11
CA HIS A 189 -1.21 -6.03 -3.16
C HIS A 189 -1.53 -7.48 -3.56
N ARG A 190 -2.69 -7.94 -3.09
CA ARG A 190 -3.16 -9.34 -3.07
C ARG A 190 -3.25 -9.96 -4.46
N LYS A 191 -3.68 -9.19 -5.45
CA LYS A 191 -3.59 -9.56 -6.87
C LYS A 191 -2.28 -9.00 -7.40
N ARG A 192 -1.32 -9.88 -7.68
CA ARG A 192 -0.07 -9.51 -8.33
C ARG A 192 -0.45 -8.79 -9.64
N SER A 193 -0.21 -7.48 -9.70
CA SER A 193 -0.37 -6.73 -10.94
C SER A 193 0.67 -7.28 -11.91
N GLY A 194 0.24 -7.93 -13.00
CA GLY A 194 1.15 -8.39 -14.03
C GLY A 194 1.73 -7.22 -14.84
N GLY A 195 2.69 -7.51 -15.71
CA GLY A 195 3.15 -6.57 -16.74
C GLY A 195 4.49 -5.87 -16.44
N ALA A 196 4.86 -4.97 -17.35
CA ALA A 196 6.21 -4.42 -17.41
C ALA A 196 6.62 -3.64 -16.15
N LEU A 197 5.70 -2.90 -15.53
CA LEU A 197 5.98 -2.13 -14.31
C LEU A 197 6.34 -3.06 -13.14
N ARG A 198 5.55 -4.12 -12.92
CA ARG A 198 5.83 -5.10 -11.87
C ARG A 198 7.11 -5.87 -12.14
N ASN A 199 7.31 -6.35 -13.37
CA ASN A 199 8.53 -7.10 -13.73
C ASN A 199 9.81 -6.25 -13.56
N TRP A 200 9.72 -4.94 -13.83
CA TRP A 200 10.81 -4.02 -13.53
C TRP A 200 11.03 -3.86 -12.02
N ALA A 201 9.96 -3.74 -11.23
CA ALA A 201 10.06 -3.57 -9.79
C ALA A 201 10.55 -4.83 -9.07
N ASP A 202 10.16 -6.02 -9.53
CA ASP A 202 10.60 -7.31 -8.97
C ASP A 202 12.11 -7.49 -9.13
N ARG A 203 12.66 -7.20 -10.31
CA ARG A 203 14.12 -7.17 -10.54
C ARG A 203 14.85 -6.18 -9.63
N LEU A 204 14.21 -5.06 -9.27
CA LEU A 204 14.82 -4.11 -8.35
C LEU A 204 14.80 -4.62 -6.90
N MET A 205 13.76 -5.35 -6.49
CA MET A 205 13.69 -5.98 -5.16
C MET A 205 14.74 -7.07 -4.95
N GLU A 206 15.25 -7.70 -6.01
CA GLU A 206 16.36 -8.67 -5.92
C GLU A 206 17.66 -8.02 -5.41
N THR A 207 17.83 -6.71 -5.61
CA THR A 207 19.10 -6.01 -5.33
C THR A 207 18.97 -4.85 -4.35
N LYS A 208 17.74 -4.42 -4.01
CA LYS A 208 17.48 -3.22 -3.21
C LYS A 208 16.44 -3.48 -2.11
N PRO A 209 16.59 -2.84 -0.93
CA PRO A 209 15.57 -2.84 0.12
C PRO A 209 14.19 -2.40 -0.37
N SER A 210 13.14 -3.04 0.14
CA SER A 210 11.73 -2.82 -0.22
C SER A 210 11.30 -1.35 -0.20
N MET A 211 11.68 -0.60 0.83
CA MET A 211 11.34 0.82 0.94
C MET A 211 12.00 1.69 -0.15
N LEU A 212 13.20 1.34 -0.60
CA LEU A 212 13.84 2.04 -1.73
C LEU A 212 13.13 1.70 -3.04
N VAL A 213 12.70 0.45 -3.21
CA VAL A 213 11.94 0.02 -4.39
C VAL A 213 10.56 0.69 -4.43
N ALA A 214 9.89 0.84 -3.30
CA ALA A 214 8.61 1.56 -3.21
C ALA A 214 8.75 3.02 -3.68
N VAL A 215 9.78 3.73 -3.22
CA VAL A 215 10.05 5.11 -3.65
C VAL A 215 10.43 5.18 -5.14
N ALA A 216 11.26 4.25 -5.63
CA ALA A 216 11.62 4.19 -7.04
C ALA A 216 10.39 3.90 -7.92
N THR A 217 9.49 3.02 -7.46
CA THR A 217 8.23 2.69 -8.13
C THR A 217 7.29 3.89 -8.13
N ALA A 218 7.18 4.64 -7.02
CA ALA A 218 6.41 5.89 -6.98
C ALA A 218 6.93 6.93 -7.98
N ASN A 219 8.25 7.06 -8.12
CA ASN A 219 8.86 7.93 -9.13
C ASN A 219 8.57 7.42 -10.56
N LYS A 220 8.61 6.10 -10.79
CA LYS A 220 8.20 5.52 -12.08
C LYS A 220 6.73 5.79 -12.39
N LEU A 221 5.84 5.66 -11.40
CA LEU A 221 4.41 6.01 -11.52
C LEU A 221 4.22 7.48 -11.89
N ALA A 222 4.93 8.41 -11.24
CA ALA A 222 4.88 9.83 -11.59
C ALA A 222 5.24 10.09 -13.07
N ARG A 223 6.22 9.38 -13.62
CA ARG A 223 6.60 9.50 -15.02
C ARG A 223 5.55 8.93 -15.97
N ILE A 224 4.87 7.86 -15.57
CA ILE A 224 3.74 7.30 -16.32
C ILE A 224 2.57 8.29 -16.31
N VAL A 225 2.20 8.81 -15.14
CA VAL A 225 1.16 9.85 -14.98
C VAL A 225 1.45 11.02 -15.90
N PHE A 226 2.67 11.57 -15.87
CA PHE A 226 3.06 12.68 -16.74
C PHE A 226 2.79 12.39 -18.23
N ALA A 227 3.20 11.22 -18.71
CA ALA A 227 2.99 10.83 -20.10
C ALA A 227 1.50 10.70 -20.47
N LEU A 228 0.69 10.06 -19.61
CA LEU A 228 -0.74 9.90 -19.86
C LEU A 228 -1.48 11.23 -19.85
N MET A 229 -1.11 12.15 -18.94
CA MET A 229 -1.68 13.49 -18.88
C MET A 229 -1.31 14.32 -20.13
N ARG A 230 -0.05 14.24 -20.57
CA ARG A 230 0.45 14.98 -21.74
C ARG A 230 -0.14 14.47 -23.06
N ASP A 231 -0.16 13.15 -23.22
CA ASP A 231 -0.52 12.50 -24.50
C ASP A 231 -2.01 12.17 -24.56
N ALA A 232 -2.78 12.43 -23.50
CA ALA A 232 -4.20 12.12 -23.40
C ALA A 232 -4.52 10.63 -23.68
N THR A 233 -3.61 9.73 -23.29
CA THR A 233 -3.70 8.29 -23.54
C THR A 233 -4.05 7.48 -22.29
N HIS A 234 -4.30 6.18 -22.47
CA HIS A 234 -4.53 5.21 -21.40
C HIS A 234 -3.29 4.34 -21.20
N TYR A 235 -3.12 3.79 -20.00
CA TYR A 235 -2.03 2.86 -19.72
C TYR A 235 -2.24 1.55 -20.49
N ALA A 236 -1.32 1.21 -21.40
CA ALA A 236 -1.31 -0.06 -22.11
C ALA A 236 -0.78 -1.19 -21.19
N GLY A 237 -1.65 -1.66 -20.29
CA GLY A 237 -1.43 -2.79 -19.39
C GLY A 237 -2.76 -3.25 -18.79
N THR A 238 -2.81 -4.44 -18.17
CA THR A 238 -4.06 -4.94 -17.56
C THR A 238 -4.53 -3.95 -16.47
N PRO A 239 -5.72 -3.32 -16.61
CA PRO A 239 -6.17 -2.30 -15.67
C PRO A 239 -6.47 -2.92 -14.30
N ALA A 240 -6.13 -2.21 -13.22
CA ALA A 240 -6.36 -2.66 -11.85
C ALA A 240 -7.82 -2.49 -11.39
N TYR A 241 -8.57 -1.60 -12.03
CA TYR A 241 -9.99 -1.31 -11.78
C TYR A 241 -10.76 -1.41 -13.10
N GLN A 242 -11.63 -2.42 -13.22
CA GLN A 242 -12.73 -2.48 -14.19
C GLN A 242 -14.03 -2.20 -13.43
#